data_AF-A0A1H6B528-F1
#
_entry.id   AF-A0A1H6B528-F1
#
_cell.length_a   1.000
_cell.length_b   1.000
_cell.length_c   1.000
_cell.angle_alpha   90.00
_cell.angle_beta   90.00
_cell.angle_gamma   90.00
#
_symmetry.space_group_name_H-M   'P 1'
#
loop_
_entity.id
_entity.type
_entity.pdbx_description
1 polymer ?
#
loop_
_entity_poly.entity_id
_entity_poly.type
_entity_poly.pdbx_seq_one_letter_code
_entity_poly.pdbx_strand_id
1 'polypeptide(L)'
;MKRGISFLLPNLYGAPLADLLSPVDLTAYNWLVDGVESYIIEEDTLGGPLFPNSIETIDGGRFKERIGTGRHYLIFVDIKAFPAGSKVHEVEDYGQFTSSGCELALIIVDSVYAALYCKDQELLARLKENAVRQGYEDVAYITDDNDFRTRLAAF
;
A
#
# COMPACT_ATOMS: atom_id res chain seq x y z
N MET A 1 -14.24 -13.16 -8.60
CA MET A 1 -14.27 -11.69 -8.48
C MET A 1 -12.84 -11.16 -8.44
N LYS A 2 -12.57 -9.93 -8.92
CA LYS A 2 -11.23 -9.32 -8.78
C LYS A 2 -11.15 -8.66 -7.41
N ARG A 3 -10.15 -9.07 -6.62
CA ARG A 3 -9.91 -8.62 -5.24
C ARG A 3 -8.86 -7.51 -5.17
N GLY A 4 -7.92 -7.54 -6.11
CA GLY A 4 -6.71 -6.74 -6.06
C GLY A 4 -5.78 -6.98 -7.24
N ILE A 5 -4.54 -6.52 -7.13
CA ILE A 5 -3.42 -6.79 -8.03
C ILE A 5 -2.18 -7.21 -7.25
N SER A 6 -1.36 -8.07 -7.85
CA SER A 6 -0.01 -8.37 -7.40
C SER A 6 0.99 -8.00 -8.48
N PHE A 7 2.20 -7.62 -8.08
CA PHE A 7 3.27 -7.21 -8.98
C PHE A 7 4.62 -7.23 -8.25
N LEU A 8 5.71 -7.11 -9.01
CA LEU A 8 7.07 -7.00 -8.47
C LEU A 8 7.60 -5.57 -8.67
N LEU A 9 8.06 -4.98 -7.57
CA LEU A 9 8.75 -3.70 -7.55
C LEU A 9 10.21 -3.89 -7.99
N PRO A 10 10.85 -2.85 -8.57
CA PRO A 10 12.23 -2.94 -9.05
C PRO A 10 13.29 -3.00 -7.94
N ASN A 11 12.89 -3.02 -6.67
CA ASN A 11 13.77 -2.97 -5.50
C ASN A 11 14.74 -1.77 -5.52
N LEU A 12 14.20 -0.57 -5.74
CA LEU A 12 14.95 0.68 -5.80
C LEU A 12 14.35 1.69 -4.84
N TYR A 13 15.19 2.60 -4.34
CA TYR A 13 14.69 3.79 -3.65
C TYR A 13 14.15 4.82 -4.65
N GLY A 14 13.21 5.64 -4.21
CA GLY A 14 12.53 6.63 -5.04
C GLY A 14 11.31 7.17 -4.32
N ALA A 15 10.17 7.29 -5.00
CA ALA A 15 8.89 7.57 -4.36
C ALA A 15 7.86 6.42 -4.58
N PRO A 16 8.23 5.15 -4.36
CA PRO A 16 7.42 3.99 -4.77
C PRO A 16 5.97 4.02 -4.25
N LEU A 17 5.72 4.49 -3.03
CA LEU A 17 4.35 4.61 -2.52
C LEU A 17 3.55 5.68 -3.27
N ALA A 18 4.14 6.85 -3.55
CA ALA A 18 3.47 7.92 -4.28
C ALA A 18 3.24 7.53 -5.75
N ASP A 19 4.21 6.87 -6.37
CA ASP A 19 4.16 6.37 -7.73
C ASP A 19 3.06 5.32 -7.91
N LEU A 20 2.99 4.35 -6.99
CA LEU A 20 1.99 3.29 -6.98
C LEU A 20 0.58 3.81 -6.72
N LEU A 21 0.42 4.69 -5.73
CA LEU A 21 -0.88 5.20 -5.28
C LEU A 21 -1.34 6.46 -6.02
N SER A 22 -0.63 6.90 -7.07
CA SER A 22 -1.00 8.08 -7.86
C SER A 22 -2.45 8.10 -8.40
N PRO A 23 -3.12 6.95 -8.69
CA PRO A 23 -4.53 6.96 -9.09
C PRO A 23 -5.52 7.21 -7.94
N VAL A 24 -5.08 7.09 -6.68
CA VAL A 24 -5.90 7.20 -5.48
C VAL A 24 -5.97 8.66 -5.03
N ASP A 25 -7.17 9.16 -4.73
CA ASP A 25 -7.29 10.38 -3.95
C ASP A 25 -6.95 10.11 -2.49
N LEU A 26 -5.67 10.26 -2.14
CA LEU A 26 -5.17 9.97 -0.80
C LEU A 26 -5.91 10.75 0.30
N THR A 27 -6.45 11.93 -0.03
CA THR A 27 -7.13 12.82 0.93
C THR A 27 -8.55 12.36 1.28
N ALA A 28 -9.12 11.44 0.49
CA ALA A 28 -10.40 10.80 0.79
C ALA A 28 -10.32 9.76 1.92
N TYR A 29 -9.13 9.53 2.48
CA TYR A 29 -8.86 8.45 3.42
C TYR A 29 -8.15 8.89 4.71
N ASN A 30 -8.38 8.11 5.77
CA ASN A 30 -7.50 7.93 6.91
C ASN A 30 -6.70 6.64 6.71
N TRP A 31 -5.39 6.71 6.95
CA TRP A 31 -4.45 5.63 6.66
C TRP A 31 -3.97 4.99 7.95
N LEU A 32 -4.25 3.71 8.12
CA LEU A 32 -3.58 2.88 9.12
C LEU A 32 -2.28 2.38 8.51
N VAL A 33 -1.19 2.66 9.20
CA VAL A 33 0.16 2.21 8.84
C VAL A 33 0.63 1.30 9.97
N ASP A 34 0.89 0.04 9.65
CA ASP A 34 1.29 -1.00 10.60
C ASP A 34 2.55 -1.70 10.08
N GLY A 35 3.51 -1.96 10.96
CA GLY A 35 4.64 -2.83 10.65
C GLY A 35 5.45 -2.42 9.42
N VAL A 36 5.72 -1.12 9.26
CA VAL A 36 6.47 -0.64 8.09
C VAL A 36 7.96 -0.56 8.38
N GLU A 37 8.74 -1.52 7.88
CA GLU A 37 10.18 -1.37 7.75
C GLU A 37 10.48 -0.57 6.47
N SER A 38 10.62 0.75 6.62
CA SER A 38 10.88 1.67 5.51
C SER A 38 11.71 2.85 5.97
N TYR A 39 12.51 3.38 5.06
CA TYR A 39 13.53 4.38 5.38
C TYR A 39 13.48 5.54 4.41
N ILE A 40 13.71 6.74 4.93
CA ILE A 40 14.05 7.91 4.13
C ILE A 40 15.48 7.73 3.63
N ILE A 41 15.78 8.22 2.43
CA ILE A 41 17.14 8.23 1.89
C ILE A 41 17.79 9.59 2.14
N GLU A 42 18.91 9.55 2.86
CA GLU A 42 19.74 10.70 3.20
C GLU A 42 21.15 10.45 2.65
N GLU A 43 21.66 11.37 1.82
CA GLU A 43 23.01 11.25 1.21
C GLU A 43 23.25 9.88 0.53
N ASP A 44 22.23 9.36 -0.16
CA ASP A 44 22.23 8.04 -0.83
C ASP A 44 22.42 6.83 0.12
N THR A 45 22.13 7.01 1.40
CA THR A 45 22.13 5.97 2.43
C THR A 45 20.77 5.88 3.14
N LEU A 46 20.53 4.78 3.87
CA LEU A 46 19.34 4.64 4.70
C LEU A 46 19.45 5.58 5.90
N GLY A 47 18.55 6.57 5.96
CA GLY A 47 18.39 7.49 7.07
C GLY A 47 17.38 6.98 8.10
N GLY A 48 16.60 7.91 8.66
CA GLY A 48 15.53 7.60 9.60
C GLY A 48 14.35 6.83 8.98
N PRO A 49 13.49 6.22 9.81
CA PRO A 49 12.30 5.54 9.33
C PRO A 49 11.34 6.51 8.63
N LEU A 50 10.75 6.10 7.50
CA LEU A 50 9.71 6.88 6.82
C LEU A 50 8.45 7.00 7.70
N PHE A 51 8.11 5.92 8.42
CA PHE A 51 7.04 5.86 9.40
C PHE A 51 7.66 5.55 10.77
N PRO A 52 7.79 6.55 11.66
CA PRO A 52 8.58 6.40 12.89
C PRO A 52 7.86 5.61 13.99
N ASN A 53 6.55 5.40 13.85
CA ASN A 53 5.74 4.66 14.82
C ASN A 53 5.50 3.24 14.32
N SER A 54 5.46 2.26 15.23
CA SER A 54 5.17 0.87 14.88
C SER A 54 3.77 0.70 14.27
N ILE A 55 2.80 1.44 14.82
CA ILE A 55 1.44 1.56 14.30
C ILE A 55 1.06 3.04 14.40
N GLU A 56 0.56 3.61 13.32
CA GLU A 56 0.02 4.97 13.32
C GLU A 56 -1.19 5.12 12.41
N THR A 57 -2.08 6.03 12.80
CA THR A 57 -3.15 6.52 11.92
C THR A 57 -2.79 7.91 11.44
N ILE A 58 -2.80 8.11 10.12
CA ILE A 58 -2.40 9.34 9.46
C ILE A 58 -3.56 9.82 8.59
N ASP A 59 -3.91 11.11 8.67
CA ASP A 59 -4.86 11.69 7.72
C ASP A 59 -4.28 11.73 6.31
N GLY A 60 -5.15 11.71 5.30
CA GLY A 60 -4.73 11.63 3.91
C GLY A 60 -3.84 12.77 3.41
N GLY A 61 -3.98 13.98 3.97
CA GLY A 61 -3.13 15.12 3.63
C GLY A 61 -1.70 14.90 4.09
N ARG A 62 -1.53 14.55 5.37
CA ARG A 62 -0.21 14.22 5.94
C ARG A 62 0.41 12.98 5.32
N PHE A 63 -0.40 11.96 5.01
CA PHE A 63 0.09 10.75 4.35
C PHE A 63 0.65 11.08 2.96
N LYS A 64 -0.09 11.86 2.16
CA LYS A 64 0.35 12.34 0.84
C LYS A 64 1.65 13.13 0.91
N GLU A 65 1.75 14.06 1.86
CA GLU A 65 2.98 14.84 2.07
C GLU A 65 4.17 13.93 2.40
N ARG A 66 3.97 12.98 3.32
CA ARG A 66 5.01 12.06 3.78
C ARG A 66 5.55 11.17 2.67
N ILE A 67 4.68 10.52 1.90
CA ILE A 67 5.12 9.63 0.82
C ILE A 67 5.58 10.38 -0.44
N GLY A 68 5.18 11.64 -0.59
CA GLY A 68 5.53 12.48 -1.73
C GLY A 68 6.81 13.30 -1.54
N THR A 69 7.38 13.32 -0.33
CA THR A 69 8.56 14.13 -0.01
C THR A 69 9.82 13.26 0.01
N GLY A 70 10.82 13.68 -0.76
CA GLY A 70 12.14 13.04 -0.78
C GLY A 70 12.13 11.65 -1.43
N ARG A 71 13.18 10.88 -1.17
CA ARG A 71 13.32 9.49 -1.61
C ARG A 71 13.20 8.56 -0.41
N HIS A 72 12.59 7.41 -0.61
CA HIS A 72 12.45 6.38 0.41
C HIS A 72 12.66 4.98 -0.19
N TYR A 73 13.01 4.05 0.70
CA TYR A 73 13.20 2.64 0.42
C TYR A 73 12.22 1.83 1.28
N LEU A 74 11.58 0.83 0.69
CA LEU A 74 10.54 0.03 1.31
C LEU A 74 11.03 -1.40 1.46
N ILE A 75 10.96 -1.97 2.67
CA ILE A 75 11.26 -3.38 2.91
C ILE A 75 9.96 -4.13 3.21
N PHE A 76 9.28 -3.73 4.27
CA PHE A 76 7.95 -4.22 4.64
C PHE A 76 7.00 -3.05 4.72
N VAL A 77 5.81 -3.22 4.13
CA VAL A 77 4.73 -2.23 4.19
C VAL A 77 3.44 -2.96 4.45
N ASP A 78 2.68 -2.50 5.45
CA ASP A 78 1.28 -2.83 5.61
C ASP A 78 0.48 -1.54 5.85
N ILE A 79 -0.28 -1.14 4.84
CA ILE A 79 -1.03 0.11 4.82
C ILE A 79 -2.48 -0.16 4.44
N LYS A 80 -3.41 0.39 5.22
CA LYS A 80 -4.85 0.22 5.02
C LYS A 80 -5.56 1.57 4.98
N ALA A 81 -6.44 1.76 4.01
CA ALA A 81 -7.18 3.00 3.83
C ALA A 81 -8.64 2.85 4.25
N PHE A 82 -9.09 3.78 5.09
CA PHE A 82 -10.47 3.89 5.55
C PHE A 82 -11.03 5.24 5.12
N PRO A 83 -12.31 5.36 4.73
CA PRO A 83 -12.90 6.65 4.36
C PRO A 83 -12.62 7.73 5.41
N ALA A 84 -12.32 8.95 4.96
CA ALA A 84 -12.08 10.07 5.86
C ALA A 84 -13.26 10.26 6.84
N GLY A 85 -12.95 10.44 8.12
CA GLY A 85 -13.93 10.56 9.19
C GLY A 85 -14.52 9.22 9.68
N SER A 86 -14.19 8.09 9.06
CA SER A 86 -14.58 6.77 9.57
C SER A 86 -13.62 6.26 10.66
N LYS A 87 -14.08 5.25 11.41
CA LYS A 87 -13.29 4.61 12.46
C LYS A 87 -12.24 3.68 11.86
N VAL A 88 -10.97 4.03 12.07
CA VAL A 88 -9.83 3.17 11.76
C VAL A 88 -9.72 2.05 12.80
N HIS A 89 -9.45 0.85 12.34
CA HIS A 89 -9.22 -0.34 13.17
C HIS A 89 -8.33 -1.33 12.40
N GLU A 90 -7.77 -2.28 13.13
CA GLU A 90 -6.94 -3.33 12.55
C GLU A 90 -7.75 -4.27 11.64
N VAL A 91 -7.10 -4.76 10.58
CA VAL A 91 -7.71 -5.67 9.57
C VAL A 91 -6.69 -6.76 9.24
N GLU A 92 -6.77 -7.89 9.91
CA GLU A 92 -5.70 -8.91 9.82
C GLU A 92 -5.84 -9.85 8.62
N ASP A 93 -7.06 -10.04 8.11
CA ASP A 93 -7.37 -11.06 7.12
C ASP A 93 -8.34 -10.55 6.05
N TYR A 94 -8.44 -11.30 4.95
CA TYR A 94 -9.30 -10.93 3.82
C TYR A 94 -10.79 -10.89 4.19
N GLY A 95 -11.25 -11.75 5.11
CA GLY A 95 -12.62 -11.72 5.62
C GLY A 95 -12.92 -10.39 6.30
N GLN A 96 -12.08 -9.97 7.24
CA GLN A 96 -12.16 -8.68 7.92
C GLN A 96 -12.09 -7.51 6.94
N PHE A 97 -11.23 -7.59 5.94
CA PHE A 97 -11.17 -6.57 4.89
C PHE A 97 -12.51 -6.46 4.18
N THR A 98 -13.10 -7.58 3.73
CA THR A 98 -14.38 -7.55 3.03
C THR A 98 -15.54 -7.04 3.91
N SER A 99 -15.58 -7.39 5.20
CA SER A 99 -16.67 -7.00 6.10
C SER A 99 -16.51 -5.62 6.75
N SER A 100 -15.32 -5.02 6.71
CA SER A 100 -15.03 -3.72 7.33
C SER A 100 -15.25 -2.54 6.37
N GLY A 101 -15.10 -1.33 6.91
CA GLY A 101 -15.04 -0.09 6.12
C GLY A 101 -13.68 0.16 5.44
N CYS A 102 -12.70 -0.75 5.55
CA CYS A 102 -11.44 -0.65 4.83
C CYS A 102 -11.70 -0.78 3.31
N GLU A 103 -11.16 0.13 2.49
CA GLU A 103 -11.39 0.15 1.05
C GLU A 103 -10.17 -0.26 0.22
N LEU A 104 -8.98 -0.02 0.77
CA LEU A 104 -7.69 -0.36 0.16
C LEU A 104 -6.78 -1.00 1.19
N ALA A 105 -6.04 -2.04 0.81
CA ALA A 105 -4.95 -2.60 1.61
C ALA A 105 -3.74 -2.83 0.70
N LEU A 106 -2.58 -2.32 1.09
CA LEU A 106 -1.31 -2.49 0.39
C LEU A 106 -0.34 -3.24 1.29
N ILE A 107 0.21 -4.32 0.75
CA ILE A 107 1.19 -5.16 1.41
C ILE A 107 2.43 -5.21 0.51
N ILE A 108 3.59 -4.90 1.07
CA ILE A 108 4.90 -5.08 0.42
C ILE A 108 5.78 -5.94 1.33
N VAL A 109 6.44 -6.93 0.75
CA VAL A 109 7.29 -7.90 1.45
C VAL A 109 8.63 -7.98 0.71
N ASP A 110 9.72 -7.97 1.48
CA ASP A 110 11.09 -8.11 0.99
C ASP A 110 11.47 -7.13 -0.13
N SER A 111 10.97 -5.90 -0.08
CA SER A 111 11.23 -4.80 -1.04
C SER A 111 10.76 -5.04 -2.49
N VAL A 112 10.24 -6.23 -2.80
CA VAL A 112 9.97 -6.67 -4.17
C VAL A 112 8.50 -7.03 -4.35
N TYR A 113 7.99 -7.99 -3.57
CA TYR A 113 6.64 -8.48 -3.79
C TYR A 113 5.63 -7.50 -3.23
N ALA A 114 4.66 -7.09 -4.06
CA ALA A 114 3.56 -6.23 -3.65
C ALA A 114 2.21 -6.86 -3.96
N ALA A 115 1.26 -6.66 -3.06
CA ALA A 115 -0.15 -6.98 -3.25
C ALA A 115 -1.01 -5.81 -2.79
N LEU A 116 -1.90 -5.35 -3.68
CA LEU A 116 -2.81 -4.26 -3.42
C LEU A 116 -4.24 -4.76 -3.60
N TYR A 117 -5.04 -4.69 -2.54
CA TYR A 117 -6.46 -5.01 -2.54
C TYR A 117 -7.28 -3.73 -2.64
N CYS A 118 -8.35 -3.76 -3.43
CA CYS A 118 -9.21 -2.61 -3.66
C CYS A 118 -10.65 -3.08 -3.91
N LYS A 119 -11.60 -2.52 -3.16
CA LYS A 119 -13.02 -2.85 -3.33
C LYS A 119 -13.63 -2.21 -4.58
N ASP A 120 -13.21 -1.00 -4.92
CA ASP A 120 -13.64 -0.28 -6.11
C ASP A 120 -13.00 -0.88 -7.36
N GLN A 121 -13.83 -1.42 -8.26
CA GLN A 121 -13.36 -2.11 -9.46
C GLN A 121 -12.83 -1.17 -10.54
N GLU A 122 -13.30 0.07 -10.59
CA GLU A 122 -12.81 1.09 -11.52
C GLU A 122 -11.44 1.61 -11.05
N LEU A 123 -11.32 1.91 -9.76
CA LEU A 123 -10.03 2.28 -9.16
C LEU A 123 -9.01 1.15 -9.29
N LEU A 124 -9.43 -0.10 -9.06
CA LEU A 124 -8.57 -1.28 -9.23
C LEU A 124 -8.04 -1.41 -10.67
N ALA A 125 -8.87 -1.14 -11.68
CA ALA A 125 -8.43 -1.14 -13.08
C ALA A 125 -7.37 -0.05 -13.33
N ARG A 126 -7.61 1.18 -12.83
CA ARG A 126 -6.67 2.30 -12.93
C ARG A 126 -5.34 2.02 -12.22
N LEU A 127 -5.38 1.36 -11.06
CA LEU A 127 -4.20 0.94 -10.30
C LEU A 127 -3.37 -0.10 -11.08
N LYS A 128 -4.04 -1.07 -11.72
CA LYS A 128 -3.36 -2.04 -12.59
C LYS A 128 -2.66 -1.35 -13.76
N GLU A 129 -3.36 -0.46 -14.46
CA GLU A 129 -2.80 0.32 -15.57
C GLU A 129 -1.64 1.21 -15.11
N ASN A 130 -1.73 1.77 -13.91
CA ASN A 130 -0.63 2.53 -13.31
C ASN A 130 0.60 1.65 -13.06
N ALA A 131 0.43 0.49 -12.42
CA ALA A 131 1.53 -0.47 -12.19
C ALA A 131 2.26 -0.86 -13.49
N VAL A 132 1.49 -1.13 -14.56
CA VAL A 132 2.06 -1.41 -15.89
C VAL A 132 2.81 -0.20 -16.46
N ARG A 133 2.26 1.02 -16.34
CA ARG A 133 2.91 2.25 -16.81
C ARG A 133 4.20 2.59 -16.06
N GLN A 134 4.26 2.26 -14.78
CA GLN A 134 5.46 2.40 -13.96
C GLN A 134 6.52 1.32 -14.25
N GLY A 135 6.22 0.37 -15.14
CA GLY A 135 7.15 -0.68 -15.53
C GLY A 135 7.33 -1.78 -14.47
N TYR A 136 6.36 -1.95 -13.56
CA TYR A 136 6.40 -3.06 -12.61
C TYR A 136 6.24 -4.40 -13.32
N GLU A 137 6.87 -5.43 -12.78
CA GLU A 137 6.88 -6.76 -13.38
C GLU A 137 5.72 -7.61 -12.85
N ASP A 138 5.35 -8.65 -13.61
CA ASP A 138 4.34 -9.64 -13.25
C ASP A 138 3.01 -9.09 -12.74
N VAL A 139 2.56 -7.96 -13.31
CA VAL A 139 1.30 -7.31 -12.92
C VAL A 139 0.09 -8.19 -13.26
N ALA A 140 -0.46 -8.84 -12.24
CA ALA A 140 -1.58 -9.77 -12.35
C ALA A 140 -2.75 -9.36 -11.44
N TYR A 141 -3.97 -9.78 -11.80
CA TYR A 141 -5.11 -9.65 -10.89
C TYR A 141 -5.07 -10.73 -9.81
N ILE A 142 -5.39 -10.32 -8.59
CA ILE A 142 -5.74 -11.18 -7.47
C ILE A 142 -7.24 -11.46 -7.56
N THR A 143 -7.63 -12.72 -7.47
CA THR A 143 -9.00 -13.22 -7.62
C THR A 143 -9.32 -14.25 -6.57
N ASP A 144 -10.60 -14.67 -6.51
CA ASP A 144 -11.00 -15.74 -5.61
C ASP A 144 -10.34 -17.10 -5.90
N ASP A 145 -9.93 -17.33 -7.15
CA ASP A 145 -9.44 -18.63 -7.60
C ASP A 145 -7.91 -18.77 -7.52
N ASN A 146 -7.17 -17.65 -7.43
CA ASN A 146 -5.71 -17.64 -7.49
C ASN A 146 -5.03 -17.06 -6.24
N ASP A 147 -5.79 -16.63 -5.23
CA ASP A 147 -5.25 -16.13 -3.98
C ASP A 147 -5.72 -16.97 -2.79
N PHE A 148 -4.79 -17.81 -2.33
CA PHE A 148 -4.98 -18.69 -1.19
C PHE A 148 -4.55 -18.04 0.13
N ARG A 149 -4.08 -16.79 0.10
CA ARG A 149 -3.72 -16.08 1.33
C ARG A 149 -4.97 -15.80 2.14
N THR A 150 -4.88 -16.10 3.42
CA THR A 150 -5.89 -15.73 4.41
C THR A 150 -5.54 -14.40 5.06
N ARG A 151 -4.25 -14.16 5.33
CA ARG A 151 -3.74 -12.96 6.02
C ARG A 151 -3.51 -11.79 5.07
N LEU A 152 -3.85 -10.60 5.54
CA LEU A 152 -3.57 -9.30 4.92
C LEU A 152 -2.61 -8.48 5.79
N ALA A 153 -1.45 -9.06 6.07
CA ALA A 153 -0.38 -8.43 6.79
C ALA A 153 0.98 -8.86 6.23
N ALA A 154 1.99 -8.00 6.37
CA ALA A 154 3.36 -8.30 5.94
C ALA A 154 4.10 -9.27 6.88
N PHE A 155 3.64 -9.40 8.13
CA PHE A 155 4.16 -10.29 9.18
C PHE A 155 3.04 -11.15 9.76
#